data_AF-A0A816WWX0-F1
#
_entry.id   AF-A0A816WWX0-F1
#
_cell.length_a   1.000
_cell.length_b   1.000
_cell.length_c   1.000
_cell.angle_alpha   90.00
_cell.angle_beta   90.00
_cell.angle_gamma   90.00
#
_symmetry.space_group_name_H-M   'P 1'
#
loop_
_entity.id
_entity.type
_entity.pdbx_description
1 polymer ?
#
loop_
_entity_poly.entity_id
_entity_poly.type
_entity_poly.pdbx_seq_one_letter_code
_entity_poly.pdbx_strand_id
1 'polypeptide(L)' 'MPLIMMIQQKIIQDQPHVKETLLKLCDEVRPNLILTTGGTRISLYDITPD' A
#
# COMPACT_ATOMS: atom_id res chain seq x y z
N MET A 1 -17.36 20.54 -1.11
CA MET A 1 -17.03 19.10 -1.19
C MET A 1 -15.52 18.98 -1.21
N PRO A 2 -14.88 18.18 -0.35
CA PRO A 2 -13.45 17.97 -0.47
C PRO A 2 -13.13 17.25 -1.79
N LEU A 3 -12.14 17.75 -2.53
CA LEU A 3 -11.63 17.11 -3.74
C LEU A 3 -10.65 16.02 -3.30
N ILE A 4 -10.97 14.75 -3.59
CA ILE A 4 -10.02 13.65 -3.43
C ILE A 4 -9.21 13.55 -4.72
N MET A 5 -7.90 13.69 -4.62
CA MET A 5 -6.97 13.58 -5.75
C MET A 5 -6.10 12.35 -5.56
N MET A 6 -6.06 11.49 -6.58
CA MET A 6 -5.11 10.39 -6.61
C MET A 6 -3.74 10.93 -6.98
N ILE A 7 -2.77 10.79 -6.07
CA ILE A 7 -1.41 11.32 -6.27
C ILE A 7 -0.41 10.25 -6.73
N GLN A 8 -0.68 8.97 -6.45
CA GLN A 8 0.18 7.87 -6.87
C GLN A 8 -0.58 6.53 -6.91
N GLN A 9 -0.17 5.64 -7.82
CA GLN A 9 -0.61 4.25 -7.90
C GLN A 9 0.60 3.34 -8.12
N LYS A 10 0.64 2.19 -7.43
CA LYS A 10 1.70 1.20 -7.57
C LYS A 10 1.12 -0.22 -7.44
N ILE A 11 1.58 -1.14 -8.28
CA ILE A 11 1.29 -2.57 -8.18
C ILE A 11 2.57 -3.26 -7.71
N ILE A 12 2.46 -4.10 -6.70
CA ILE A 12 3.58 -4.87 -6.14
C ILE A 12 3.14 -6.32 -5.99
N GLN A 13 4.12 -7.24 -5.99
CA GLN A 13 3.88 -8.63 -5.61
C GLN A 13 3.90 -8.76 -4.09
N ASP A 14 3.16 -9.73 -3.56
CA ASP A 14 3.22 -10.09 -2.15
C ASP A 14 4.61 -10.67 -1.82
N GLN A 15 5.46 -9.79 -1.31
CA GLN A 15 6.87 -10.02 -0.99
C GLN A 15 7.19 -9.29 0.32
N PRO A 16 8.18 -9.73 1.11
CA PRO A 16 8.52 -9.11 2.40
C PRO A 16 8.79 -7.59 2.37
N HIS A 17 9.00 -7.01 1.18
CA HIS A 17 9.25 -5.59 0.95
C HIS A 17 7.97 -4.72 0.81
N VAL A 18 6.76 -5.28 1.04
CA VAL A 18 5.50 -4.50 1.09
C VAL A 18 5.62 -3.35 2.09
N LYS A 19 6.13 -3.64 3.30
CA LYS A 19 6.37 -2.66 4.36
C LYS A 19 7.27 -1.52 3.89
N GLU A 20 8.40 -1.82 3.26
CA GLU A 20 9.33 -0.80 2.76
C GLU A 20 8.70 0.07 1.67
N THR A 21 7.86 -0.52 0.83
CA THR A 21 7.13 0.24 -0.20
C THR A 21 6.13 1.20 0.44
N LEU A 22 5.38 0.76 1.45
CA LEU A 22 4.45 1.62 2.18
C LEU A 22 5.18 2.73 2.93
N LEU A 23 6.31 2.43 3.57
CA LEU A 23 7.14 3.44 4.25
C LEU A 23 7.65 4.50 3.29
N LYS A 24 8.22 4.11 2.14
CA LYS A 24 8.67 5.07 1.11
C LYS A 24 7.52 5.94 0.59
N LEU A 25 6.34 5.36 0.37
CA LEU A 25 5.16 6.13 -0.01
C LEU A 25 4.78 7.17 1.06
N CYS A 26 4.76 6.77 2.35
CA CYS A 26 4.50 7.68 3.45
C CYS A 26 5.55 8.81 3.54
N ASP A 27 6.82 8.49 3.39
CA ASP A 27 7.91 9.45 3.60
C ASP A 27 8.06 10.44 2.43
N GLU A 28 8.03 9.92 1.20
CA GLU A 28 8.33 10.68 -0.02
C GLU A 28 7.09 11.39 -0.57
N VAL A 29 5.94 10.71 -0.59
CA VAL A 29 4.70 11.21 -1.22
C VAL A 29 3.79 11.88 -0.19
N ARG A 30 3.86 11.45 1.08
CA ARG A 30 3.06 11.97 2.21
C ARG A 30 1.55 12.03 1.92
N PRO A 31 0.94 10.92 1.49
CA PRO A 31 -0.49 10.87 1.21
C PRO A 31 -1.30 11.05 2.51
N ASN A 32 -2.50 11.61 2.37
CA ASN A 32 -3.47 11.64 3.49
C ASN A 32 -4.17 10.29 3.69
N LEU A 33 -4.17 9.41 2.68
CA LEU A 33 -4.83 8.11 2.68
C LEU A 33 -4.07 7.15 1.76
N ILE A 34 -3.87 5.91 2.21
CA ILE A 34 -3.38 4.79 1.40
C ILE A 34 -4.49 3.73 1.37
N LEU A 35 -4.77 3.20 0.17
CA LEU A 35 -5.67 2.07 -0.03
C LEU A 35 -4.87 0.92 -0.61
N THR A 36 -4.84 -0.21 0.08
CA THR A 36 -4.29 -1.47 -0.43
C THR A 36 -5.43 -2.38 -0.87
N THR A 37 -5.17 -3.28 -1.82
CA THR A 37 -6.12 -4.28 -2.27
C THR A 37 -5.37 -5.57 -2.64
N GLY A 38 -5.87 -6.71 -2.15
CA GLY A 38 -5.17 -8.00 -2.24
C GLY A 38 -4.28 -8.27 -1.01
N GLY A 39 -3.76 -9.49 -0.91
CA GLY A 39 -2.78 -9.85 0.13
C GLY A 39 -3.35 -10.06 1.54
N THR A 40 -4.68 -10.14 1.72
CA THR A 40 -5.36 -10.13 3.04
C THR A 40 -6.13 -11.41 3.39
N ARG A 41 -6.03 -12.47 2.57
CA ARG A 41 -6.67 -13.76 2.90
C ARG A 41 -5.78 -14.58 3.83
N ILE A 42 -6.30 -15.71 4.31
CA ILE A 42 -5.51 -16.70 5.04
C ILE A 42 -4.77 -17.56 4.01
N SER A 43 -3.55 -17.17 3.67
CA SER A 43 -2.65 -17.85 2.72
C SER A 43 -1.20 -17.64 3.16
N LEU A 44 -0.31 -18.57 2.80
CA LEU A 44 1.14 -18.42 3.02
C LEU A 44 1.75 -17.24 2.26
N TYR A 45 1.05 -16.73 1.25
CA TYR A 45 1.51 -15.64 0.39
C TYR A 45 0.80 -14.31 0.68
N ASP A 46 -0.35 -14.32 1.37
CA ASP A 46 -1.08 -13.11 1.70
C ASP A 46 -0.47 -12.49 2.97
N ILE A 47 0.31 -11.41 2.79
CA ILE A 47 1.11 -10.79 3.86
C ILE A 47 0.80 -9.29 4.06
N THR A 48 -0.24 -8.75 3.43
CA THR A 48 -0.53 -7.30 3.50
C THR A 48 -0.90 -6.81 4.91
N PRO A 49 -1.59 -7.59 5.76
CA PRO A 49 -1.86 -7.16 7.15
C PRO A 49 -0.64 -7.10 8.07
N ASP A 50 0.37 -7.94 7.84
CA ASP A 50 1.59 -8.08 8.65
C ASP A 50 2.64 -6.98 8.35
#